data_AF-A0A976EM32-F1
#
_entry.id   AF-A0A976EM32-F1
#
_cell.length_a   1.000
_cell.length_b   1.000
_cell.length_c   1.000
_cell.angle_alpha   90.00
_cell.angle_beta   90.00
_cell.angle_gamma   90.00
#
_symmetry.space_group_name_H-M   'P 1'
#
loop_
_entity.id
_entity.type
_entity.pdbx_description
1 polymer ?
#
loop_
_entity_poly.entity_id
_entity_poly.type
_entity_poly.pdbx_seq_one_letter_code
_entity_poly.pdbx_strand_id
1 'polypeptide(L)'
;MSDISIKRTHHTTVAEAKKVADKVAAKLAKDYELKSSWAGDVLNFTRSGVNGSLAVGAKDFKIDVKLGFLMAAFKGPIQGAIEQNLDKMLTPASTEKAAKPAAKAATKTKK
;
A
#
# COMPACT_ATOMS: atom_id res chain seq x y z
N MET A 1 18.39 5.49 -3.66
CA MET A 1 17.48 4.36 -3.38
C MET A 1 16.21 4.94 -2.80
N SER A 2 15.04 4.46 -3.18
CA SER A 2 13.77 5.02 -2.74
C SER A 2 13.10 4.00 -1.82
N ASP A 3 13.39 4.08 -0.53
CA ASP A 3 12.67 3.36 0.52
C ASP A 3 11.52 4.21 1.08
N ILE A 4 10.44 3.53 1.41
CA ILE A 4 9.26 4.04 2.10
C ILE A 4 9.06 3.12 3.29
N SER A 5 9.25 3.65 4.49
CA SER A 5 8.98 2.93 5.73
C SER A 5 7.87 3.65 6.49
N ILE A 6 6.71 3.00 6.61
CA ILE A 6 5.54 3.52 7.33
C ILE A 6 5.31 2.65 8.55
N LYS A 7 5.27 3.28 9.73
CA LYS A 7 4.84 2.62 10.96
C LYS A 7 3.56 3.29 11.45
N ARG A 8 2.51 2.49 11.67
CA ARG A 8 1.23 2.97 12.19
C ARG A 8 0.76 2.09 13.33
N THR A 9 0.49 2.70 14.46
CA THR A 9 -0.12 2.06 15.62
C THR A 9 -1.61 1.89 15.35
N HIS A 10 -2.17 0.73 15.68
CA HIS A 10 -3.58 0.40 15.48
C HIS A 10 -4.17 -0.27 16.69
N HIS A 11 -5.47 -0.07 16.89
CA HIS A 11 -6.26 -0.71 17.94
C HIS A 11 -7.10 -1.89 17.40
N THR A 12 -6.78 -2.37 16.20
CA THR A 12 -7.49 -3.47 15.55
C THR A 12 -6.89 -4.82 15.95
N THR A 13 -7.70 -5.88 15.91
CA THR A 13 -7.25 -7.24 16.22
C THR A 13 -6.38 -7.82 15.10
N VAL A 14 -5.41 -8.67 15.45
CA VAL A 14 -4.49 -9.34 14.50
C VAL A 14 -5.25 -10.12 13.41
N ALA A 15 -6.42 -10.67 13.75
CA ALA A 15 -7.25 -11.44 12.81
C ALA A 15 -7.81 -10.55 11.68
N GLU A 16 -8.34 -9.37 11.99
CA GLU A 16 -8.76 -8.40 10.98
C GLU A 16 -7.58 -7.91 10.17
N ALA A 17 -6.48 -7.59 10.86
CA ALA A 17 -5.25 -7.12 10.24
C ALA A 17 -4.66 -8.10 9.21
N LYS A 18 -4.71 -9.42 9.47
CA LYS A 18 -4.31 -10.44 8.49
C LYS A 18 -5.26 -10.53 7.31
N LYS A 19 -6.58 -10.54 7.54
CA LYS A 19 -7.58 -10.54 6.45
C LYS A 19 -7.43 -9.33 5.52
N VAL A 20 -7.14 -8.18 6.12
CA VAL A 20 -6.85 -6.91 5.45
C VAL A 20 -5.64 -7.05 4.55
N ALA A 21 -4.50 -7.44 5.13
CA ALA A 21 -3.26 -7.62 4.41
C ALA A 21 -3.40 -8.64 3.27
N ASP A 22 -4.16 -9.71 3.49
CA ASP A 22 -4.44 -10.74 2.48
C ASP A 22 -5.25 -10.18 1.28
N LYS A 23 -6.32 -9.43 1.55
CA LYS A 23 -7.08 -8.74 0.50
C LYS A 23 -6.21 -7.76 -0.29
N VAL A 24 -5.37 -7.00 0.41
CA VAL A 24 -4.44 -6.06 -0.22
C VAL A 24 -3.44 -6.82 -1.07
N ALA A 25 -2.86 -7.91 -0.57
CA ALA A 25 -1.95 -8.79 -1.30
C ALA A 25 -2.58 -9.34 -2.57
N ALA A 26 -3.80 -9.89 -2.48
CA ALA A 26 -4.51 -10.48 -3.60
C ALA A 26 -4.87 -9.43 -4.67
N LYS A 27 -5.32 -8.25 -4.23
CA LYS A 27 -5.62 -7.13 -5.15
C LYS A 27 -4.36 -6.63 -5.84
N LEU A 28 -3.30 -6.41 -5.07
CA LEU A 28 -2.00 -5.98 -5.58
C LEU A 28 -1.41 -7.01 -6.55
N ALA A 29 -1.49 -8.29 -6.23
CA ALA A 29 -1.05 -9.37 -7.11
C ALA A 29 -1.80 -9.37 -8.45
N LYS A 30 -3.10 -9.04 -8.43
CA LYS A 30 -3.94 -8.99 -9.63
C LYS A 30 -3.75 -7.71 -10.47
N ASP A 31 -3.69 -6.54 -9.84
CA ASP A 31 -3.55 -5.24 -10.52
C ASP A 31 -2.13 -5.01 -11.03
N TYR A 32 -1.13 -5.46 -10.26
CA TYR A 32 0.28 -5.16 -10.50
C TYR A 32 1.11 -6.40 -10.81
N GLU A 33 0.54 -7.61 -10.92
CA GLU A 33 1.30 -8.84 -11.25
C GLU A 33 2.50 -9.07 -10.31
N LEU A 34 2.32 -8.73 -9.03
CA LEU A 34 3.35 -8.87 -8.00
C LEU A 34 3.18 -10.17 -7.21
N LYS A 35 4.30 -10.73 -6.78
CA LYS A 35 4.35 -11.97 -6.01
C LYS A 35 4.22 -11.62 -4.53
N SER A 36 3.17 -12.07 -3.88
CA SER A 36 2.97 -11.94 -2.44
C SER A 36 3.20 -13.28 -1.74
N SER A 37 3.81 -13.24 -0.56
CA SER A 37 4.11 -14.41 0.26
C SER A 37 4.00 -14.06 1.73
N TRP A 38 3.25 -14.87 2.47
CA TRP A 38 3.15 -14.74 3.92
C TRP A 38 4.29 -15.49 4.62
N ALA A 39 4.90 -14.85 5.60
CA ALA A 39 5.91 -15.38 6.50
C ALA A 39 5.46 -15.10 7.95
N GLY A 40 4.63 -16.00 8.49
CA GLY A 40 4.04 -15.86 9.83
C GLY A 40 3.08 -14.68 9.91
N ASP A 41 3.54 -13.57 10.49
CA ASP A 41 2.80 -12.30 10.63
C ASP A 41 3.31 -11.19 9.70
N VAL A 42 4.25 -11.52 8.81
CA VAL A 42 4.81 -10.59 7.83
C VAL A 42 4.40 -11.02 6.42
N LEU A 43 3.73 -10.14 5.70
CA LEU A 43 3.41 -10.29 4.28
C LEU A 43 4.53 -9.64 3.46
N ASN A 44 5.30 -10.44 2.73
CA ASN A 44 6.29 -9.94 1.79
C ASN A 44 5.70 -9.89 0.38
N PHE A 45 5.89 -8.79 -0.34
CA PHE A 45 5.43 -8.64 -1.71
C PHE A 45 6.51 -8.05 -2.62
N THR A 46 6.73 -8.67 -3.77
CA THR A 46 7.84 -8.32 -4.66
C THR A 46 7.41 -8.36 -6.11
N ARG A 47 7.90 -7.42 -6.90
CA ARG A 47 7.73 -7.28 -8.35
C ARG A 47 9.04 -6.78 -8.97
N SER A 48 9.23 -6.98 -10.27
CA SER A 48 10.30 -6.31 -11.00
C SER A 48 10.26 -4.78 -10.75
N GLY A 49 11.24 -4.29 -9.99
CA GLY A 49 11.41 -2.88 -9.63
C GLY A 49 10.74 -2.43 -8.33
N VAL A 50 9.99 -3.28 -7.61
CA VAL A 50 9.33 -2.95 -6.33
C VAL A 50 9.46 -4.12 -5.38
N ASN A 51 9.98 -3.89 -4.18
CA ASN A 51 10.04 -4.90 -3.14
C ASN A 51 9.47 -4.32 -1.85
N GLY A 52 8.55 -5.00 -1.19
CA GLY A 52 7.94 -4.51 0.03
C GLY A 52 7.57 -5.61 1.00
N SER A 53 7.31 -5.20 2.24
CA SER A 53 7.04 -6.04 3.38
C SER A 53 6.03 -5.33 4.27
N LEU A 54 4.99 -6.02 4.70
CA LEU A 54 3.99 -5.56 5.65
C LEU A 54 4.01 -6.50 6.86
N ALA A 55 4.61 -6.05 7.96
CA ALA A 55 4.54 -6.72 9.24
C ALA A 55 3.28 -6.30 9.99
N VAL A 56 2.50 -7.30 10.39
CA VAL A 56 1.27 -7.16 11.16
C VAL A 56 1.55 -7.50 12.61
N GLY A 57 1.81 -6.48 13.42
CA GLY A 57 1.92 -6.60 14.87
C GLY A 57 0.57 -6.50 15.56
N ALA A 58 0.53 -6.90 16.84
CA ALA A 58 -0.69 -6.89 17.65
C ALA A 58 -1.26 -5.50 17.93
N LYS A 59 -0.42 -4.46 17.90
CA LYS A 59 -0.82 -3.06 18.08
C LYS A 59 -0.18 -2.12 17.08
N ASP A 60 0.65 -2.63 16.17
CA ASP A 60 1.37 -1.82 15.21
C ASP A 60 1.51 -2.53 13.86
N PHE A 61 1.35 -1.77 12.79
CA PHE A 61 1.68 -2.17 11.43
C PHE A 61 3.00 -1.52 11.05
N LYS A 62 3.88 -2.29 10.44
CA LYS A 62 5.12 -1.79 9.86
C LYS A 62 5.17 -2.19 8.39
N ILE A 63 5.13 -1.20 7.52
CA ILE A 63 5.31 -1.39 6.09
C ILE A 63 6.68 -0.84 5.69
N ASP A 64 7.40 -1.63 4.91
CA ASP A 64 8.64 -1.24 4.27
C ASP A 64 8.48 -1.50 2.76
N VAL A 65 8.78 -0.52 1.92
CA VAL A 65 8.74 -0.65 0.46
C VAL A 65 9.99 -0.02 -0.12
N LYS A 66 10.79 -0.83 -0.80
CA LYS A 66 11.93 -0.43 -1.62
C LYS A 66 11.54 -0.39 -3.08
N LEU A 67 11.72 0.77 -3.67
CA LEU A 67 11.53 1.02 -5.09
C LEU A 67 12.89 1.07 -5.79
N GLY A 68 12.98 0.37 -6.92
CA GLY A 68 14.10 0.47 -7.83
C GLY A 68 14.15 1.83 -8.53
N PHE A 69 15.26 2.12 -9.20
CA PHE A 69 15.53 3.42 -9.84
C PHE A 69 14.40 3.89 -10.79
N LEU A 70 13.86 2.97 -11.60
CA LEU A 70 12.75 3.25 -12.53
C LEU A 70 11.43 3.58 -11.83
N MET A 71 11.23 3.10 -10.60
CA MET A 71 10.01 3.27 -9.82
C MET A 71 10.07 4.44 -8.83
N ALA A 72 11.22 5.12 -8.73
CA ALA A 72 11.42 6.24 -7.80
C ALA A 72 10.41 7.39 -8.03
N ALA A 73 10.02 7.65 -9.29
CA ALA A 73 9.00 8.64 -9.65
C ALA A 73 7.59 8.27 -9.17
N PHE A 74 7.32 6.99 -8.94
CA PHE A 74 6.05 6.47 -8.46
C PHE A 74 6.00 6.32 -6.93
N LYS A 75 7.05 6.76 -6.21
CA LYS A 75 7.10 6.74 -4.74
C LYS A 75 5.87 7.37 -4.10
N GLY A 76 5.50 8.57 -4.54
CA GLY A 76 4.34 9.32 -4.03
C GLY A 76 3.02 8.55 -4.14
N PRO A 77 2.59 8.13 -5.34
CA PRO A 77 1.35 7.38 -5.50
C PRO A 77 1.37 6.00 -4.82
N ILE A 78 2.51 5.31 -4.77
CA ILE A 78 2.63 4.02 -4.06
C ILE A 78 2.46 4.23 -2.55
N GLN A 79 3.16 5.23 -1.98
CA GLN A 79 2.99 5.60 -0.58
C GLN A 79 1.54 5.95 -0.27
N GLY A 80 0.91 6.80 -1.10
CA GLY A 80 -0.49 7.21 -0.92
C GLY A 80 -1.48 6.03 -1.02
N ALA A 81 -1.27 5.09 -1.94
CA ALA A 81 -2.09 3.88 -2.04
C ALA A 81 -1.96 2.99 -0.80
N ILE A 82 -0.76 2.88 -0.24
CA ILE A 82 -0.49 2.14 0.99
C ILE A 82 -1.16 2.84 2.19
N GLU A 83 -0.96 4.14 2.35
CA GLU A 83 -1.56 4.93 3.42
C GLU A 83 -3.09 4.91 3.34
N GLN A 84 -3.69 5.03 2.15
CA GLN A 84 -5.14 4.90 1.97
C GLN A 84 -5.67 3.52 2.31
N ASN A 85 -4.96 2.45 1.96
CA ASN A 85 -5.39 1.09 2.30
C ASN A 85 -5.29 0.85 3.82
N LEU A 86 -4.26 1.38 4.48
CA LEU A 86 -4.16 1.37 5.94
C LEU A 86 -5.28 2.18 6.59
N ASP A 87 -5.47 3.43 6.18
CA ASP A 87 -6.43 4.36 6.77
C ASP A 87 -7.87 3.83 6.68
N LYS A 88 -8.26 3.29 5.51
CA LYS A 88 -9.56 2.64 5.28
C LYS A 88 -9.84 1.44 6.20
N MET A 89 -8.81 0.86 6.79
CA MET A 89 -8.91 -0.39 7.56
C MET A 89 -8.67 -0.17 9.06
N LEU A 90 -8.13 1.00 9.43
CA LEU A 90 -7.97 1.45 10.82
C LEU A 90 -9.20 2.17 11.37
N THR A 91 -10.08 2.68 10.49
CA THR A 91 -11.29 3.41 10.89
C THR A 91 -12.55 2.63 10.49
N PRO A 92 -13.23 1.92 11.41
CA PRO A 92 -14.57 1.40 11.14
C PRO A 92 -15.68 2.48 11.16
N ALA A 93 -15.37 3.77 11.35
CA ALA A 93 -16.36 4.86 11.34
C ALA A 93 -15.76 6.23 10.94
N SER A 94 -15.50 6.46 9.64
CA SER A 94 -15.71 7.78 9.03
C SER A 94 -15.71 7.68 7.50
N THR A 95 -16.89 7.92 6.96
CA THR A 95 -17.22 8.16 5.56
C THR A 95 -16.41 9.35 5.01
N GLU A 96 -16.06 9.27 3.73
CA GLU A 96 -15.68 10.40 2.85
C GLU A 96 -14.48 11.28 3.27
N LYS A 97 -13.34 11.12 2.57
CA LYS A 97 -12.59 12.19 1.86
C LYS A 97 -11.12 11.82 1.63
N ALA A 98 -10.86 11.08 0.54
CA ALA A 98 -9.58 11.12 -0.19
C ALA A 98 -9.70 10.39 -1.53
N ALA A 99 -10.62 10.82 -2.39
CA ALA A 99 -10.63 10.46 -3.80
C ALA A 99 -10.61 11.74 -4.65
N LYS A 100 -9.51 12.50 -4.59
CA LYS A 100 -8.98 13.36 -5.67
C LYS A 100 -7.58 13.85 -5.25
N PRO A 101 -6.53 13.78 -6.10
CA PRO A 101 -6.63 14.09 -7.53
C PRO A 101 -5.82 13.16 -8.46
N ALA A 102 -6.49 12.51 -9.41
CA ALA A 102 -5.85 12.02 -10.63
C ALA A 102 -6.77 12.28 -11.82
N ALA A 103 -6.68 13.49 -12.39
CA ALA A 103 -7.03 13.80 -13.79
C ALA A 103 -6.58 15.23 -14.13
N LYS A 104 -5.27 15.45 -14.24
CA LYS A 104 -4.70 16.48 -15.13
C LYS A 104 -3.81 15.75 -16.13
N ALA A 105 -4.32 15.52 -17.34
CA ALA A 105 -3.59 15.59 -18.63
C ALA A 105 -4.22 14.70 -19.74
N ALA A 106 -5.11 15.30 -20.53
CA ALA A 106 -5.32 15.10 -21.99
C ALA A 106 -6.53 15.99 -22.33
N THR A 107 -6.42 17.13 -23.02
CA THR A 107 -6.09 17.24 -24.45
C THR A 107 -5.58 18.65 -24.82
N LYS A 108 -4.54 18.72 -25.65
CA LYS A 108 -4.26 19.88 -26.51
C LYS A 108 -5.38 19.97 -27.56
N THR A 109 -6.06 21.13 -27.68
CA THR A 109 -6.47 21.64 -29.00
C THR A 109 -6.58 23.16 -28.98
N LYS A 110 -5.72 23.75 -29.80
CA LYS A 110 -5.60 25.16 -30.17
C LYS A 110 -6.76 25.55 -31.09
N LYS A 111 -7.42 26.68 -30.83
CA LYS A 111 -8.03 27.51 -31.87
C LYS A 111 -7.94 28.96 -31.45
#